data_AF-A0A1D9GSP3-F1
#
_entry.id   AF-A0A1D9GSP3-F1
#
_cell.length_a   1.000
_cell.length_b   1.000
_cell.length_c   1.000
_cell.angle_alpha   90.00
_cell.angle_beta   90.00
_cell.angle_gamma   90.00
#
_symmetry.space_group_name_H-M   'P 1'
#
loop_
_entity.id
_entity.type
_entity.pdbx_description
1 polymer ?
#
loop_
_entity_poly.entity_id
_entity_poly.type
_entity_poly.pdbx_seq_one_letter_code
_entity_poly.pdbx_strand_id
1 'polypeptide(L)'
;MPEDLDLIEAAGRAAGYEVRRYRVRELEVIHVREQGGTWRHFNPLADDGEAFRLAVRCPFLDLKWVAAEAWHAESSEEGRRRYARAAITRGAAGLIRI
;
A
#
# COMPACT_ATOMS: atom_id res chain seq x y z
N MET A 1 5.47 -8.05 9.72
CA MET A 1 5.54 -9.53 9.61
C MET A 1 5.75 -9.90 8.14
N PRO A 2 6.22 -11.11 7.79
CA PRO A 2 6.37 -11.55 6.40
C PRO A 2 5.10 -11.35 5.56
N GLU A 3 3.93 -11.53 6.18
CA GLU A 3 2.61 -11.30 5.59
C GLU A 3 2.37 -9.85 5.12
N ASP A 4 2.99 -8.86 5.78
CA ASP A 4 2.89 -7.45 5.38
C ASP A 4 3.70 -7.17 4.11
N LEU A 5 4.82 -7.87 3.89
CA LEU A 5 5.67 -7.68 2.71
C LEU A 5 5.01 -8.27 1.45
N ASP A 6 4.38 -9.44 1.58
CA ASP A 6 3.62 -10.05 0.48
C ASP A 6 2.41 -9.18 0.09
N LEU A 7 1.75 -8.59 1.08
CA LEU A 7 0.67 -7.64 0.87
C LEU A 7 1.16 -6.37 0.14
N ILE A 8 2.25 -5.75 0.60
CA ILE A 8 2.83 -4.56 -0.02
C ILE A 8 3.29 -4.85 -1.45
N GLU A 9 3.91 -6.01 -1.68
CA GLU A 9 4.37 -6.43 -2.98
C GLU A 9 3.20 -6.63 -3.96
N ALA A 10 2.14 -7.30 -3.53
CA ALA A 10 0.92 -7.46 -4.33
C ALA A 10 0.29 -6.10 -4.65
N ALA A 11 0.16 -5.21 -3.68
CA ALA A 11 -0.36 -3.86 -3.91
C ALA A 11 0.47 -3.07 -4.93
N GLY A 12 1.80 -3.14 -4.83
CA GLY A 12 2.71 -2.48 -5.78
C GLY A 12 2.55 -3.00 -7.21
N ARG A 13 2.45 -4.33 -7.37
CA ARG A 13 2.21 -4.96 -8.68
C ARG A 13 0.85 -4.55 -9.24
N ALA A 14 -0.19 -4.46 -8.40
CA ALA A 14 -1.55 -4.12 -8.83
C ALA A 14 -1.63 -2.69 -9.38
N ALA A 15 -0.83 -1.79 -8.81
CA ALA A 15 -0.64 -0.42 -9.29
C ALA A 15 0.30 -0.29 -10.51
N GLY A 16 0.67 -1.42 -11.13
CA GLY A 16 1.50 -1.45 -12.34
C GLY A 16 2.96 -1.02 -12.11
N TYR A 17 3.46 -1.12 -10.88
CA TYR A 17 4.88 -0.92 -10.64
C TYR A 17 5.70 -2.17 -10.97
N GLU A 18 6.95 -1.97 -11.36
CA GLU A 18 7.96 -3.01 -11.21
C GLU A 18 8.32 -3.11 -9.72
N VAL A 19 8.28 -4.33 -9.16
CA VAL A 19 8.47 -4.55 -7.73
C VAL A 19 9.67 -5.46 -7.48
N ARG A 20 10.49 -5.12 -6.48
CA ARG A 20 11.60 -5.95 -6.01
C ARG A 20 11.65 -6.00 -4.49
N ARG A 21 11.85 -7.20 -3.95
CA ARG A 21 12.17 -7.41 -2.53
C ARG A 21 13.68 -7.33 -2.34
N TYR A 22 14.12 -6.49 -1.42
CA TYR A 22 15.51 -6.35 -1.03
C TYR A 22 15.68 -6.86 0.40
N ARG A 23 16.71 -7.70 0.61
CA ARG A 23 17.10 -8.17 1.93
C ARG A 23 18.51 -7.72 2.26
N VAL A 24 18.67 -7.04 3.40
CA VAL A 24 19.97 -6.64 3.94
C VAL A 24 20.05 -7.12 5.39
N ARG A 25 20.88 -8.12 5.64
CA ARG A 25 20.95 -8.83 6.93
C ARG A 25 19.58 -9.39 7.32
N GLU A 26 18.99 -8.84 8.38
CA GLU A 26 17.68 -9.22 8.94
C GLU A 26 16.55 -8.30 8.47
N LEU A 27 16.86 -7.25 7.70
CA LEU A 27 15.87 -6.31 7.18
C LEU A 27 15.41 -6.73 5.79
N GLU A 28 14.11 -6.89 5.60
CA GLU A 28 13.47 -7.06 4.29
C GLU A 28 12.59 -5.85 3.99
N VAL A 29 12.71 -5.31 2.77
CA VAL A 29 11.95 -4.16 2.30
C VAL A 29 11.48 -4.37 0.87
N ILE A 30 10.40 -3.68 0.50
CA ILE A 30 9.93 -3.61 -0.89
C ILE A 30 10.41 -2.31 -1.51
N HIS A 31 10.97 -2.40 -2.71
CA HIS A 31 11.22 -1.25 -3.57
C HIS A 31 10.34 -1.36 -4.81
N VAL A 32 9.90 -0.21 -5.30
CA VAL A 32 9.15 -0.10 -6.55
C VAL A 32 9.79 0.90 -7.48
N ARG A 33 9.50 0.78 -8.77
CA ARG A 33 9.74 1.84 -9.76
C ARG A 33 8.64 1.85 -10.81
N GLU A 34 8.50 2.99 -11.45
CA GLU A 34 7.81 3.11 -12.73
C GLU A 34 8.71 2.54 -13.85
N GLN A 35 8.13 2.23 -15.01
CA GLN A 35 8.91 1.74 -16.14
C GLN A 35 10.00 2.75 -16.53
N GLY A 36 11.26 2.31 -16.48
CA GLY A 36 12.42 3.18 -16.73
C GLY A 36 12.76 4.18 -15.61
N GLY A 37 12.02 4.16 -14.50
CA GLY A 37 12.24 5.04 -13.36
C GLY A 37 13.30 4.54 -12.36
N THR A 38 13.52 5.35 -11.33
CA THR A 38 14.43 5.03 -10.22
C THR A 38 13.74 4.16 -9.17
N TRP A 39 14.46 3.14 -8.67
CA TRP A 39 14.01 2.34 -7.54
C TRP A 39 13.92 3.19 -6.27
N ARG A 40 12.77 3.10 -5.59
CA ARG A 40 12.53 3.76 -4.30
C ARG A 40 11.94 2.78 -3.31
N HIS A 41 12.16 3.02 -2.02
CA HIS A 41 11.46 2.32 -0.95
C HIS A 41 9.94 2.44 -1.13
N PHE A 42 9.21 1.40 -0.74
CA PHE A 42 7.76 1.31 -0.82
C PHE A 42 7.18 0.58 0.39
N ASN A 43 6.45 1.32 1.21
CA ASN A 43 5.74 0.89 2.40
C ASN A 43 4.47 1.73 2.63
N PRO A 44 3.40 1.50 1.85
CA PRO A 44 2.12 2.19 2.00
C PRO A 44 1.41 1.91 3.33
N LEU A 45 1.85 0.92 4.11
CA LEU A 45 1.31 0.68 5.47
C LEU A 45 1.86 1.68 6.50
N ALA A 46 3.00 2.29 6.23
CA ALA A 46 3.67 3.23 7.14
C ALA A 46 3.70 4.68 6.64
N ASP A 47 3.49 4.91 5.34
CA ASP A 47 3.57 6.25 4.72
C ASP A 47 2.23 6.63 4.04
N ASP A 48 1.62 7.73 4.52
CA ASP A 48 0.34 8.25 4.00
C ASP A 48 0.45 8.67 2.52
N GLY A 49 1.58 9.25 2.12
CA GLY A 49 1.83 9.67 0.75
C GLY A 49 1.96 8.49 -0.21
N GLU A 50 2.53 7.38 0.25
CA GLU A 50 2.59 6.14 -0.53
C GLU A 50 1.24 5.45 -0.65
N ALA A 51 0.46 5.39 0.43
CA ALA A 51 -0.91 4.92 0.37
C ALA A 51 -1.74 5.76 -0.61
N PHE A 52 -1.59 7.09 -0.57
CA PHE A 52 -2.29 7.96 -1.51
C PHE A 52 -1.85 7.76 -2.96
N ARG A 53 -0.55 7.65 -3.25
CA ARG A 53 -0.05 7.34 -4.61
C ARG A 53 -0.55 5.99 -5.11
N LEU A 54 -0.62 5.00 -4.22
CA LEU A 54 -1.18 3.69 -4.51
C LEU A 54 -2.67 3.80 -4.88
N ALA A 55 -3.45 4.55 -4.09
CA ALA A 55 -4.86 4.81 -4.37
C ALA A 55 -5.09 5.48 -5.74
N VAL A 56 -4.28 6.48 -6.09
CA VAL A 56 -4.37 7.16 -7.39
C VAL A 56 -4.11 6.21 -8.56
N ARG A 57 -3.22 5.23 -8.39
CA ARG A 57 -2.93 4.22 -9.42
C ARG A 57 -3.95 3.08 -9.48
N CYS A 58 -4.79 2.93 -8.46
CA CYS A 58 -5.83 1.91 -8.37
C CYS A 58 -7.22 2.59 -8.36
N PRO A 59 -7.73 3.07 -9.51
CA PRO A 59 -8.93 3.92 -9.58
C PRO A 59 -10.23 3.22 -9.16
N PHE A 60 -10.19 1.89 -9.00
CA PHE A 60 -11.31 1.08 -8.53
C PHE A 60 -11.49 1.09 -7.00
N LEU A 61 -10.58 1.74 -6.26
CA LEU A 61 -10.69 1.88 -4.81
C LEU A 61 -11.67 3.01 -4.47
N ASP A 62 -12.70 2.68 -3.70
CA ASP A 62 -13.63 3.67 -3.17
C ASP A 62 -13.01 4.38 -1.94
N LEU A 63 -12.34 5.49 -2.19
CA LEU A 63 -11.72 6.29 -1.14
C LEU A 63 -12.73 6.98 -0.22
N LYS A 64 -13.96 7.22 -0.69
CA LYS A 64 -15.02 7.78 0.16
C LYS A 64 -15.46 6.75 1.18
N TRP A 65 -15.64 5.51 0.73
CA TRP A 65 -15.92 4.37 1.61
C TRP A 65 -14.80 4.17 2.63
N VAL A 66 -13.53 4.10 2.18
CA VAL A 66 -12.37 3.93 3.08
C VAL A 66 -12.33 5.03 4.15
N ALA A 67 -12.54 6.29 3.76
CA ALA A 67 -12.55 7.40 4.70
C ALA A 67 -13.71 7.28 5.71
N ALA A 68 -14.92 6.98 5.24
CA ALA A 68 -16.09 6.81 6.10
C ALA A 68 -15.91 5.66 7.10
N GLU A 69 -15.42 4.50 6.64
CA GLU A 69 -15.15 3.37 7.51
C GLU A 69 -14.06 3.68 8.54
N ALA A 70 -12.98 4.36 8.14
CA ALA A 70 -11.95 4.79 9.07
C ALA A 70 -12.54 5.64 10.21
N TRP A 71 -13.41 6.60 9.87
CA TRP A 71 -14.10 7.45 10.86
C TRP A 71 -14.99 6.66 11.82
N HIS A 72 -15.61 5.58 11.38
CA HIS A 72 -16.43 4.72 12.23
C HIS A 72 -15.61 3.73 13.07
N ALA A 73 -14.52 3.20 12.52
CA ALA A 73 -13.71 2.19 13.16
C ALA A 73 -12.77 2.76 14.24
N GLU A 74 -12.29 3.99 14.05
CA GLU A 74 -11.18 4.55 14.84
C GLU A 74 -11.49 5.95 15.38
N SER A 75 -11.36 6.09 16.70
CA SER A 75 -11.62 7.35 17.41
C SER A 75 -10.45 8.35 17.31
N SER A 76 -9.22 7.84 17.21
CA SER A 76 -8.01 8.67 17.10
C SER A 76 -7.65 9.00 15.66
N GLU A 77 -7.01 10.15 15.44
CA GLU A 77 -6.55 10.53 14.10
C GLU A 77 -5.54 9.52 13.51
N GLU A 78 -4.54 9.11 14.30
CA GLU A 78 -3.56 8.12 13.84
C GLU A 78 -4.19 6.74 13.60
N GLY A 79 -5.19 6.35 14.41
CA GLY A 79 -5.98 5.15 14.17
C GLY A 79 -6.67 5.20 12.80
N ARG A 80 -7.35 6.31 12.49
CA ARG A 80 -7.99 6.53 11.18
C ARG A 80 -7.00 6.48 10.02
N ARG A 81 -5.82 7.13 10.16
CA ARG A 81 -4.77 7.10 9.14
C ARG A 81 -4.24 5.68 8.92
N ARG A 82 -3.93 4.97 10.00
CA ARG A 82 -3.48 3.57 9.94
C ARG A 82 -4.52 2.66 9.29
N TYR A 83 -5.80 2.83 9.63
CA TYR A 83 -6.89 2.12 9.01
C TYR A 83 -6.94 2.39 7.50
N ALA A 84 -6.92 3.66 7.10
CA ALA A 84 -6.97 4.06 5.69
C ALA A 84 -5.79 3.48 4.90
N ARG A 85 -4.56 3.57 5.42
CA ARG A 85 -3.36 2.95 4.82
C ARG A 85 -3.54 1.45 4.61
N ALA A 86 -4.01 0.74 5.63
CA ALA A 86 -4.25 -0.70 5.56
C ALA A 86 -5.37 -1.06 4.56
N ALA A 87 -6.48 -0.33 4.58
CA ALA A 87 -7.62 -0.55 3.69
C ALA A 87 -7.26 -0.32 2.22
N ILE A 88 -6.55 0.77 1.92
CA ILE A 88 -6.04 1.05 0.56
C ILE A 88 -5.09 -0.05 0.11
N THR A 89 -4.12 -0.42 0.96
CA THR A 89 -3.11 -1.42 0.60
C THR A 89 -3.75 -2.80 0.34
N ARG A 90 -4.67 -3.24 1.20
CA ARG A 90 -5.43 -4.50 1.02
C ARG A 90 -6.33 -4.46 -0.20
N GLY A 91 -7.06 -3.35 -0.39
CA GLY A 91 -7.90 -3.16 -1.57
C GLY A 91 -7.10 -3.26 -2.85
N ALA A 92 -5.96 -2.56 -2.94
CA ALA A 92 -5.08 -2.62 -4.10
C ALA A 92 -4.54 -4.04 -4.34
N ALA A 93 -4.03 -4.71 -3.31
CA ALA A 93 -3.53 -6.08 -3.42
C ALA A 93 -4.59 -7.08 -3.88
N GLY A 94 -5.86 -6.86 -3.52
CA GLY A 94 -7.00 -7.67 -3.96
C GLY A 94 -7.26 -7.63 -5.47
N LEU A 95 -6.79 -6.60 -6.18
CA LEU A 95 -7.07 -6.42 -7.62
C LEU A 95 -6.31 -7.41 -8.53
N ILE A 96 -5.23 -8.04 -8.06
CA ILE A 96 -4.47 -9.04 -8.85
C ILE A 96 -5.13 -10.43 -8.82
N ARG A 97 -6.06 -10.69 -7.89
CA ARG A 97 -6.65 -12.03 -7.69
C ARG A 97 -7.90 -12.29 -8.55
N ILE A 98 -8.10 -11.57 -9.65
CA ILE A 98 -9.26 -11.69 -10.55
C ILE A 98 -8.82 -12.20 -11.93
#